data_AF-A0A653K6C2-F1
#
_entry.id   AF-A0A653K6C2-F1
#
_cell.length_a   1.000
_cell.length_b   1.000
_cell.length_c   1.000
_cell.angle_alpha   90.00
_cell.angle_beta   90.00
_cell.angle_gamma   90.00
#
_symmetry.space_group_name_H-M   'P 1'
#
loop_
_entity.id
_entity.type
_entity.pdbx_description
1 polymer ?
#
loop_
_entity_poly.entity_id
_entity_poly.type
_entity_poly.pdbx_seq_one_letter_code
_entity_poly.pdbx_strand_id
1 'polypeptide(L)'
;MAKAKFERNKPHVNVGTIGHVDHGKTTLTAAIATICAKTYGGEAKDYSQIDSIKPHTKFDAEVYVLSKEEGGRHTPFLNGYRPQFYFRTTDVTGAIKLQDGVEMVMPGDNVEMSVELIHPIAMDPGLRFAIREGGRTVGAGVVAKVTA
;
A
#
# COMPACT_ATOMS: atom_id res chain seq x y z
N MET A 1 28.98 -22.16 -30.29
CA MET A 1 27.50 -22.25 -30.16
C MET A 1 27.03 -21.01 -29.41
N ALA A 2 26.26 -20.12 -30.06
CA ALA A 2 25.77 -18.89 -29.43
C ALA A 2 24.74 -19.24 -28.33
N LYS A 3 24.87 -18.64 -27.14
CA LYS A 3 23.89 -18.81 -26.06
C LYS A 3 22.52 -18.32 -26.53
N ALA A 4 21.48 -19.11 -26.30
CA ALA A 4 20.11 -18.74 -26.61
C ALA A 4 19.74 -17.41 -25.93
N LYS A 5 19.14 -16.50 -26.70
CA LYS A 5 18.68 -15.19 -26.22
C LYS A 5 17.53 -15.41 -25.26
N PHE A 6 17.68 -14.95 -24.02
CA PHE A 6 16.65 -15.08 -22.99
C PHE A 6 15.48 -14.14 -23.30
N GLU A 7 14.30 -14.70 -23.55
CA GLU A 7 13.08 -13.96 -23.85
C GLU A 7 12.18 -13.87 -22.60
N ARG A 8 11.89 -12.64 -22.15
CA ARG A 8 11.03 -12.37 -20.97
C ARG A 8 9.57 -12.16 -21.40
N ASN A 9 8.95 -13.21 -21.95
CA ASN A 9 7.56 -13.16 -22.43
C ASN A 9 6.53 -13.48 -21.33
N LYS A 10 6.98 -13.75 -20.10
CA LYS A 10 6.09 -14.05 -18.97
C LYS A 10 5.45 -12.77 -18.44
N PRO A 11 4.15 -12.79 -18.08
CA PRO A 11 3.52 -11.67 -17.37
C PRO A 11 4.30 -11.36 -16.10
N HIS A 12 4.65 -10.09 -15.92
CA HIS A 12 5.40 -9.63 -14.76
C HIS A 12 4.47 -9.60 -13.54
N VAL A 13 4.46 -10.69 -12.78
CA VAL A 13 3.67 -10.77 -11.54
C VAL A 13 4.53 -10.29 -10.38
N ASN A 14 4.13 -9.16 -9.79
CA ASN A 14 4.75 -8.64 -8.56
C ASN A 14 4.36 -9.53 -7.38
N VAL A 15 5.29 -10.36 -6.90
CA VAL A 15 5.09 -11.27 -5.75
C VAL A 15 4.80 -10.50 -4.45
N GLY A 16 5.11 -9.20 -4.39
CA GLY A 16 4.80 -8.32 -3.26
C GLY A 16 3.31 -8.20 -2.96
N THR A 17 2.45 -8.17 -3.98
CA THR A 17 1.00 -8.03 -3.80
C THR A 17 0.36 -9.29 -3.19
N ILE A 18 0.87 -10.47 -3.56
CA ILE A 18 0.42 -11.78 -3.02
C ILE A 18 0.79 -11.93 -1.54
N GLY A 19 1.90 -11.31 -1.11
CA GLY A 19 2.32 -11.32 0.29
C GLY A 19 1.64 -10.24 1.15
N HIS A 20 1.20 -9.14 0.54
CA HIS A 20 0.50 -8.06 1.23
C HIS A 20 -0.95 -8.42 1.58
N VAL A 21 -1.62 -9.15 0.69
CA VAL A 21 -3.01 -9.63 0.82
C VAL A 21 -2.98 -11.15 0.98
N ASP A 22 -2.75 -11.58 2.21
CA ASP A 22 -3.44 -12.73 2.83
C ASP A 22 -3.38 -14.15 2.28
N HIS A 23 -2.93 -14.46 1.07
CA HIS A 23 -2.93 -15.87 0.65
C HIS A 23 -1.97 -16.74 1.47
N GLY A 24 -0.83 -16.22 1.92
CA GLY A 24 0.11 -16.98 2.74
C GLY A 24 -0.23 -16.99 4.24
N LYS A 25 -0.55 -15.81 4.78
CA LYS A 25 -0.79 -15.61 6.22
C LYS A 25 -2.14 -16.18 6.64
N THR A 26 -3.19 -15.91 5.87
CA THR A 26 -4.55 -16.33 6.22
C THR A 26 -4.78 -17.81 5.96
N THR A 27 -4.09 -18.41 4.96
CA THR A 27 -4.09 -19.86 4.78
C THR A 27 -3.40 -20.57 5.94
N LEU A 28 -2.26 -20.05 6.43
CA LEU A 28 -1.58 -20.62 7.58
C LEU A 28 -2.43 -20.47 8.86
N THR A 29 -3.04 -19.30 9.07
CA THR A 29 -3.95 -19.07 10.20
C THR A 29 -5.17 -19.98 10.14
N ALA A 30 -5.80 -20.15 8.97
CA ALA A 30 -6.94 -21.04 8.77
C ALA A 30 -6.55 -22.51 9.04
N ALA A 31 -5.38 -22.94 8.59
CA ALA A 31 -4.86 -24.28 8.84
C ALA A 31 -4.62 -24.52 10.34
N ILE A 32 -3.97 -23.57 11.04
CA ILE A 32 -3.75 -23.64 12.49
C ILE A 32 -5.09 -23.67 13.24
N ALA A 33 -6.01 -22.76 12.93
CA ALA A 33 -7.33 -22.69 13.56
C ALA A 33 -8.13 -23.99 13.38
N THR A 34 -8.05 -24.59 12.18
CA THR A 34 -8.70 -25.89 11.90
C THR A 34 -8.13 -27.02 12.75
N ILE A 35 -6.81 -27.09 12.91
CA ILE A 35 -6.16 -28.13 13.75
C ILE A 35 -6.44 -27.91 15.24
N CYS A 36 -6.42 -26.65 15.71
CA CYS A 36 -6.76 -26.33 17.09
C CYS A 36 -8.23 -26.65 17.40
N ALA A 37 -9.17 -26.32 16.51
CA ALA A 37 -10.58 -26.66 16.67
C ALA A 37 -10.80 -28.18 16.73
N LYS A 38 -10.09 -28.98 15.91
CA LYS A 38 -10.14 -30.45 15.95
C LYS A 38 -9.56 -31.03 17.24
N THR A 39 -8.50 -30.44 17.78
CA THR A 39 -7.77 -30.97 18.94
C THR A 39 -8.41 -30.58 20.27
N TYR A 40 -8.88 -29.34 20.40
CA TYR A 40 -9.32 -28.75 21.68
C TYR A 40 -10.81 -28.39 21.73
N GLY A 41 -11.53 -28.58 20.62
CA GLY A 41 -12.93 -28.16 20.48
C GLY A 41 -13.04 -26.66 20.14
N GLY A 42 -13.88 -26.33 19.17
CA GLY A 42 -14.14 -24.97 18.69
C GLY A 42 -14.78 -24.96 17.29
N GLU A 43 -15.22 -23.79 16.82
CA GLU A 43 -15.72 -23.62 15.45
C GLU A 43 -14.59 -23.32 14.47
N ALA A 44 -14.44 -24.14 13.44
CA ALA A 44 -13.54 -23.87 12.32
C ALA A 44 -14.18 -22.83 11.39
N LYS A 45 -13.51 -21.70 11.18
CA LYS A 45 -13.90 -20.69 10.19
C LYS A 45 -13.16 -20.94 8.88
N ASP A 46 -13.88 -20.81 7.77
CA ASP A 46 -13.29 -20.98 6.44
C ASP A 46 -12.38 -19.80 6.08
N TYR A 47 -11.38 -20.04 5.21
CA TYR A 47 -10.45 -19.01 4.73
C TYR A 47 -11.19 -17.76 4.22
N SER A 48 -12.28 -17.97 3.47
CA SER A 48 -13.10 -16.90 2.88
C SER A 48 -13.78 -16.00 3.92
N GLN A 49 -13.88 -16.44 5.17
CA GLN A 49 -14.50 -15.70 6.27
C GLN A 49 -13.48 -14.95 7.14
N ILE A 50 -12.18 -15.19 6.95
CA ILE A 50 -11.12 -14.60 7.77
C ILE A 50 -10.58 -13.32 7.11
N ASP A 51 -10.64 -13.22 5.77
CA ASP A 51 -10.22 -12.03 5.03
C ASP A 51 -11.28 -11.57 4.03
N SER A 52 -11.77 -10.34 4.21
CA SER A 52 -12.80 -9.72 3.35
C SER A 52 -12.41 -8.33 2.86
N ILE A 53 -11.15 -7.92 3.03
CA ILE A 53 -10.70 -6.59 2.62
C ILE A 53 -10.64 -6.52 1.09
N LYS A 54 -11.33 -5.52 0.52
CA LYS A 54 -11.36 -5.34 -0.93
C LYS A 54 -10.11 -4.59 -1.42
N PRO A 55 -9.56 -4.98 -2.58
CA PRO A 55 -8.50 -4.23 -3.23
C PRO A 55 -9.03 -2.94 -3.87
N HIS A 56 -8.34 -1.82 -3.62
CA HIS A 56 -8.64 -0.51 -4.19
C HIS A 56 -7.40 0.12 -4.83
N THR A 57 -7.60 1.00 -5.80
CA THR A 57 -6.54 1.81 -6.41
C THR A 57 -6.66 3.30 -6.07
N LYS A 58 -7.85 3.75 -5.67
CA LYS A 58 -8.15 5.16 -5.41
C LYS A 58 -8.61 5.37 -3.99
N PHE A 59 -8.03 6.36 -3.33
CA PHE A 59 -8.40 6.74 -1.97
C PHE A 59 -8.05 8.19 -1.68
N ASP A 60 -8.78 8.79 -0.75
CA ASP A 60 -8.45 10.07 -0.14
C ASP A 60 -7.71 9.83 1.18
N ALA A 61 -6.70 10.64 1.47
CA ALA A 61 -5.87 10.50 2.64
C ALA A 61 -5.47 11.84 3.24
N GLU A 62 -5.30 11.81 4.56
CA GLU A 62 -4.61 12.86 5.32
C GLU A 62 -3.13 12.46 5.45
N VAL A 63 -2.24 13.38 5.12
CA VAL A 63 -0.81 13.14 5.03
C VAL A 63 -0.05 14.25 5.75
N TYR A 64 0.83 13.84 6.65
CA TYR A 64 1.90 14.67 7.18
C TYR A 64 3.15 14.52 6.31
N VAL A 65 3.66 15.62 5.78
CA VAL A 65 4.91 15.65 5.02
C VAL A 65 6.05 15.93 5.99
N LEU A 66 7.03 15.03 6.03
CA LEU A 66 8.16 15.17 6.96
C LEU A 66 8.96 16.44 6.66
N SER A 67 9.35 17.13 7.73
CA SER A 67 10.19 18.32 7.63
C SER A 67 11.61 17.95 7.17
N LYS A 68 12.42 18.97 6.85
CA LYS A 68 13.83 18.79 6.52
C LYS A 68 14.61 18.18 7.70
N GLU A 69 14.31 18.61 8.92
CA GLU A 69 14.97 18.15 10.15
C GLU A 69 14.65 16.69 10.45
N GLU A 70 13.46 16.22 10.07
CA GLU A 70 13.01 14.83 10.20
C GLU A 70 13.56 13.90 9.10
N GLY A 71 14.40 14.44 8.19
CA GLY A 71 14.98 13.68 7.08
C GLY A 71 14.06 13.54 5.86
N GLY A 72 13.01 14.37 5.79
CA GLY A 72 12.09 14.47 4.67
C GLY A 72 12.66 15.24 3.48
N ARG A 73 11.78 15.89 2.71
CA ARG A 73 12.18 16.65 1.53
C ARG A 73 12.78 18.01 1.92
N HIS A 74 13.69 18.51 1.10
CA HIS A 74 14.17 19.89 1.18
C HIS A 74 13.30 20.88 0.40
N THR A 75 12.64 20.39 -0.64
CA THR A 75 11.86 21.19 -1.58
C THR A 75 10.40 20.73 -1.60
N PRO A 76 9.45 21.65 -1.87
CA PRO A 76 8.06 21.29 -2.02
C PRO A 76 7.84 20.30 -3.16
N PHE A 77 6.68 19.65 -3.14
CA PHE A 77 6.18 18.89 -4.29
C PHE A 77 4.88 19.50 -4.80
N LEU A 78 4.61 19.25 -6.07
CA LEU A 78 3.49 19.80 -6.83
C LEU A 78 2.48 18.70 -7.14
N ASN A 79 1.33 19.11 -7.67
CA ASN A 79 0.33 18.19 -8.21
C ASN A 79 0.93 17.28 -9.30
N GLY A 80 0.51 16.01 -9.35
CA GLY A 80 1.07 15.02 -10.27
C GLY A 80 2.38 14.37 -9.81
N TYR A 81 2.84 14.66 -8.60
CA TYR A 81 3.95 13.97 -7.95
C TYR A 81 3.67 12.45 -7.84
N ARG A 82 4.68 11.62 -8.16
CA ARG A 82 4.56 10.15 -8.25
C ARG A 82 5.52 9.39 -7.31
N PRO A 83 5.32 9.45 -5.99
CA PRO A 83 6.13 8.69 -5.04
C PRO A 83 5.75 7.20 -4.98
N GLN A 84 6.47 6.47 -4.13
CA GLN A 84 6.09 5.13 -3.71
C GLN A 84 5.31 5.19 -2.40
N PHE A 85 4.17 4.51 -2.35
CA PHE A 85 3.36 4.36 -1.15
C PHE A 85 3.66 3.00 -0.54
N TYR A 86 4.23 3.02 0.66
CA TYR A 86 4.52 1.83 1.43
C TYR A 86 3.33 1.45 2.29
N PHE A 87 2.60 0.43 1.83
CA PHE A 87 1.55 -0.21 2.59
C PHE A 87 2.12 -1.48 3.21
N ARG A 88 2.16 -1.55 4.55
CA ARG A 88 2.64 -2.67 5.38
C ARG A 88 4.00 -3.27 4.99
N THR A 89 4.08 -3.98 3.87
CA THR A 89 5.21 -4.76 3.36
C THR A 89 5.61 -4.43 1.92
N THR A 90 4.88 -3.53 1.24
CA THR A 90 5.04 -3.34 -0.21
C THR A 90 4.98 -1.88 -0.60
N ASP A 91 5.93 -1.47 -1.44
CA ASP A 91 5.96 -0.18 -2.11
C ASP A 91 5.14 -0.27 -3.41
N VAL A 92 4.16 0.63 -3.57
CA VAL A 92 3.38 0.78 -4.80
C VAL A 92 3.43 2.22 -5.26
N THR A 93 3.83 2.45 -6.51
CA THR A 93 3.80 3.81 -7.08
C THR A 93 2.37 4.34 -7.16
N GLY A 94 2.17 5.60 -6.82
CA GLY A 94 0.88 6.26 -7.00
C GLY A 94 1.07 7.69 -7.47
N ALA A 95 0.05 8.24 -8.12
CA ALA A 95 -0.01 9.65 -8.45
C ALA A 95 -0.83 10.39 -7.38
N ILE A 96 -0.32 11.53 -6.93
CA ILE A 96 -1.01 12.40 -5.99
C ILE A 96 -1.77 13.47 -6.75
N LYS A 97 -3.03 13.68 -6.35
CA LYS A 97 -3.85 14.82 -6.74
C LYS A 97 -4.13 15.68 -5.51
N LEU A 98 -3.65 16.91 -5.53
CA LEU A 98 -3.92 17.92 -4.50
C LEU A 98 -5.33 18.51 -4.67
N GLN A 99 -5.91 19.04 -3.61
CA GLN A 99 -7.20 19.74 -3.65
C GLN A 99 -7.13 21.03 -4.47
N ASP A 100 -8.27 21.46 -5.01
CA ASP A 100 -8.37 22.67 -5.81
C ASP A 100 -7.96 23.90 -4.98
N GLY A 101 -6.98 24.67 -5.48
CA GLY A 101 -6.40 25.81 -4.78
C GLY A 101 -5.09 25.51 -4.03
N VAL A 102 -4.69 24.25 -3.89
CA VAL A 102 -3.39 23.86 -3.33
C VAL A 102 -2.44 23.54 -4.48
N GLU A 103 -1.56 24.48 -4.82
CA GLU A 103 -0.59 24.28 -5.90
C GLU A 103 0.62 23.46 -5.48
N MET A 104 1.07 23.65 -4.23
CA MET A 104 2.29 23.05 -3.69
C MET A 104 2.14 22.69 -2.23
N VAL A 105 2.89 21.68 -1.79
CA VAL A 105 2.94 21.23 -0.39
C VAL A 105 4.37 21.36 0.14
N MET A 106 4.53 22.03 1.28
CA MET A 106 5.83 22.24 1.90
C MET A 106 6.20 21.10 2.85
N PRO A 107 7.50 20.81 3.04
CA PRO A 107 7.95 19.94 4.12
C PRO A 107 7.50 20.48 5.49
N GLY A 108 6.86 19.65 6.30
CA GLY A 108 6.27 20.02 7.60
C GLY A 108 4.75 20.25 7.57
N ASP A 109 4.13 20.26 6.38
CA ASP A 109 2.69 20.49 6.26
C ASP A 109 1.86 19.22 6.51
N ASN A 110 0.63 19.42 6.99
CA ASN A 110 -0.43 18.42 6.96
C ASN A 110 -1.40 18.77 5.84
N VAL A 111 -1.65 17.83 4.92
CA VAL A 111 -2.50 18.05 3.76
C VAL A 111 -3.44 16.89 3.51
N GLU A 112 -4.61 17.20 2.97
CA GLU A 112 -5.52 16.22 2.38
C GLU A 112 -5.21 16.06 0.89
N MET A 113 -5.14 14.83 0.41
CA MET A 113 -4.88 14.53 -1.00
C MET A 113 -5.60 13.27 -1.46
N SER A 114 -5.92 13.22 -2.76
CA SER A 114 -6.39 12.00 -3.41
C SER A 114 -5.22 11.27 -4.05
N VAL A 115 -5.16 9.95 -3.92
CA VAL A 115 -4.09 9.10 -4.44
C VAL A 115 -4.67 8.07 -5.41
N GLU A 116 -3.99 7.89 -6.55
CA GLU A 116 -4.27 6.83 -7.52
C GLU A 116 -3.05 5.91 -7.68
N LEU A 117 -3.16 4.69 -7.19
CA LEU A 117 -2.13 3.66 -7.25
C LEU A 117 -2.10 2.97 -8.62
N ILE A 118 -0.89 2.62 -9.10
CA ILE A 118 -0.73 1.87 -10.36
C ILE A 118 -1.16 0.41 -10.25
N HIS A 119 -1.19 -0.14 -9.04
CA HIS A 119 -1.64 -1.50 -8.75
C HIS A 119 -2.60 -1.49 -7.56
N PRO A 120 -3.64 -2.34 -7.56
CA PRO A 120 -4.59 -2.41 -6.47
C PRO A 120 -3.95 -2.89 -5.17
N ILE A 121 -4.38 -2.30 -4.05
CA ILE A 121 -3.97 -2.66 -2.69
C ILE A 121 -5.21 -2.83 -1.81
N ALA A 122 -5.22 -3.89 -1.00
CA ALA A 122 -6.26 -4.10 -0.01
C ALA A 122 -6.14 -3.05 1.10
N MET A 123 -7.16 -2.21 1.24
CA MET A 123 -7.14 -1.11 2.20
C MET A 123 -8.55 -0.80 2.70
N ASP A 124 -8.61 -0.34 3.95
CA ASP A 124 -9.80 0.20 4.61
C ASP A 124 -9.48 1.59 5.17
N PRO A 125 -10.51 2.42 5.45
CA PRO A 125 -10.32 3.67 6.17
C PRO A 125 -9.58 3.44 7.50
N GLY A 126 -8.65 4.32 7.82
CA GLY A 126 -7.76 4.23 8.99
C GLY A 126 -6.45 3.47 8.73
N LEU A 127 -6.27 2.85 7.57
CA LEU A 127 -4.99 2.21 7.23
C LEU A 127 -3.88 3.25 7.13
N ARG A 128 -2.81 3.05 7.90
CA ARG A 128 -1.61 3.90 7.85
C ARG A 128 -0.67 3.44 6.75
N PHE A 129 -0.02 4.40 6.12
CA PHE A 129 1.00 4.17 5.09
C PHE A 129 2.13 5.20 5.21
N ALA A 130 3.26 4.89 4.58
CA ALA A 130 4.36 5.84 4.43
C ALA A 130 4.53 6.23 2.96
N ILE A 131 4.89 7.48 2.72
CA ILE A 131 5.26 7.97 1.39
C ILE A 131 6.78 7.93 1.31
N ARG A 132 7.30 7.31 0.26
CA ARG A 132 8.73 7.08 0.07
C ARG A 132 9.20 7.54 -1.30
N GLU A 133 10.42 8.08 -1.32
CA GLU A 133 11.14 8.46 -2.54
C GLU A 133 12.58 7.96 -2.43
N GLY A 134 13.03 7.21 -3.44
CA GLY A 134 14.40 6.66 -3.45
C GLY A 134 14.74 5.82 -2.20
N GLY A 135 13.74 5.16 -1.61
CA GLY A 135 13.89 4.35 -0.39
C GLY A 135 13.84 5.12 0.93
N ARG A 136 13.78 6.46 0.91
CA ARG A 136 13.64 7.33 2.09
C ARG A 136 12.17 7.67 2.33
N THR A 137 11.76 7.73 3.59
CA THR A 137 10.42 8.21 3.96
C THR A 137 10.37 9.73 3.88
N VAL A 138 9.39 10.26 3.17
CA VAL A 138 9.17 11.70 2.97
C VAL A 138 7.84 12.17 3.54
N GLY A 139 6.95 11.25 3.93
CA GLY A 139 5.69 11.57 4.58
C GLY A 139 5.05 10.34 5.20
N ALA A 140 4.07 10.58 6.06
CA ALA A 140 3.25 9.58 6.71
C ALA A 140 1.78 9.93 6.51
N GLY A 141 0.95 8.95 6.19
CA GLY A 141 -0.45 9.19 5.91
C GLY A 141 -1.38 8.15 6.48
N VAL A 142 -2.66 8.51 6.53
CA VAL A 142 -3.77 7.63 6.90
C VAL A 142 -4.85 7.71 5.82
N VAL A 143 -5.35 6.56 5.40
CA VAL A 143 -6.47 6.48 4.47
C VAL A 143 -7.71 7.05 5.15
N ALA A 144 -8.24 8.15 4.66
CA ALA A 144 -9.46 8.77 5.20
C ALA A 144 -10.70 8.13 4.58
N LYS A 145 -10.68 7.91 3.26
CA LYS A 145 -11.80 7.33 2.51
C LYS A 145 -11.30 6.53 1.32
N VAL A 146 -11.88 5.36 1.09
CA VAL A 146 -11.65 4.56 -0.12
C VAL A 146 -12.72 4.85 -1.15
N THR A 147 -12.30 4.94 -2.42
CA THR A 147 -13.20 5.19 -3.55
C THR A 147 -13.11 4.00 -4.50
N ALA A 148 -14.27 3.57 -5.03
CA ALA A 148 -14.38 2.39 -5.89
C ALA A 148 -13.71 2.59 -7.26
#